data_AF-A0A845YIZ3-F1
#
_entry.id   AF-A0A845YIZ3-F1
#
_cell.length_a   1.000
_cell.length_b   1.000
_cell.length_c   1.000
_cell.angle_alpha   90.00
_cell.angle_beta   90.00
_cell.angle_gamma   90.00
#
_symmetry.space_group_name_H-M   'P 1'
#
loop_
_entity.id
_entity.type
_entity.pdbx_description
1 polymer ?
#
loop_
_entity_poly.entity_id
_entity_poly.type
_entity_poly.pdbx_seq_one_letter_code
_entity_poly.pdbx_strand_id
1 'polypeptide(L)'
;MTLSNFSVADGEWHQVTVTVDRNNTTGGKWYVDGVLVNTFNPTGRQGSLSNSKALRLGRRSDSNSAGFFNGSLDEVKLFDSALSASEVQSIYQADKILNGGNSYNLLNSNSSSDSFLTAQDQIFDTINSFSLEEGNQIGLAGSLGFGEPALSENQIYFGSESLANLTGLDTTTLAHSNFVIPNPA
;
A
#
# COMPACT_ATOMS: atom_id res chain seq x y z
N MET A 1 -0.28 -27.72 -16.06
CA MET A 1 0.72 -26.63 -16.13
C MET A 1 0.36 -25.66 -15.02
N THR A 2 1.03 -25.77 -13.88
CA THR A 2 0.71 -25.03 -12.64
C THR A 2 1.58 -23.77 -12.58
N LEU A 3 0.96 -22.61 -12.58
CA LEU A 3 1.61 -21.33 -12.30
C LEU A 3 1.76 -21.16 -10.78
N SER A 4 3.01 -20.88 -10.37
CA SER A 4 3.53 -20.39 -9.06
C SER A 4 3.02 -20.98 -7.74
N ASN A 5 3.96 -21.51 -6.94
CA ASN A 5 3.81 -21.74 -5.49
C ASN A 5 3.76 -20.40 -4.75
N PHE A 6 2.67 -19.66 -4.88
CA PHE A 6 2.46 -18.44 -4.10
C PHE A 6 1.84 -18.82 -2.75
N SER A 7 2.61 -18.66 -1.67
CA SER A 7 2.18 -18.98 -0.30
C SER A 7 2.13 -17.70 0.52
N VAL A 8 0.93 -17.31 0.96
CA VAL A 8 0.72 -16.18 1.90
C VAL A 8 1.11 -16.49 3.34
N ALA A 9 1.51 -17.74 3.61
CA ALA A 9 1.90 -18.23 4.93
C ALA A 9 3.40 -18.53 4.97
N ASP A 10 4.21 -17.57 4.52
CA ASP A 10 5.67 -17.64 4.49
C ASP A 10 6.34 -16.90 5.67
N GLY A 11 5.56 -16.15 6.46
CA GLY A 11 6.03 -15.42 7.64
C GLY A 11 6.17 -13.92 7.42
N GLU A 12 5.94 -13.44 6.20
CA GLU A 12 5.99 -12.02 5.86
C GLU A 12 4.59 -11.36 5.92
N TRP A 13 4.58 -10.03 5.98
CA TRP A 13 3.33 -9.27 5.87
C TRP A 13 2.83 -9.24 4.44
N HIS A 14 1.57 -9.62 4.24
CA HIS A 14 0.89 -9.54 2.95
C HIS A 14 -0.41 -8.76 3.07
N GLN A 15 -0.68 -7.93 2.07
CA GLN A 15 -2.02 -7.38 1.90
C GLN A 15 -2.87 -8.38 1.12
N VAL A 16 -4.02 -8.78 1.68
CA VAL A 16 -4.98 -9.67 1.01
C VAL A 16 -6.28 -8.92 0.78
N THR A 17 -6.69 -8.79 -0.48
CA THR A 17 -7.95 -8.14 -0.86
C THR A 17 -8.86 -9.10 -1.61
N VAL A 18 -10.14 -9.13 -1.25
CA VAL A 18 -11.17 -9.89 -1.96
C VAL A 18 -12.29 -8.96 -2.41
N THR A 19 -12.59 -8.96 -3.71
CA THR A 19 -13.72 -8.21 -4.26
C THR A 19 -14.79 -9.16 -4.79
N VAL A 20 -16.05 -8.77 -4.66
CA VAL A 20 -17.20 -9.60 -5.05
C VAL A 20 -18.26 -8.76 -5.74
N ASP A 21 -18.35 -8.89 -7.07
CA ASP A 21 -19.48 -8.45 -7.88
C ASP A 21 -20.37 -9.65 -8.25
N ARG A 22 -21.56 -9.73 -7.65
CA ARG A 22 -22.51 -10.86 -7.85
C ARG A 22 -23.26 -10.82 -9.19
N ASN A 23 -23.11 -9.75 -9.97
CA ASN A 23 -23.73 -9.64 -11.29
C ASN A 23 -22.80 -10.11 -12.41
N ASN A 24 -21.56 -10.48 -12.08
CA ASN A 24 -20.53 -10.87 -13.04
C ASN A 24 -20.01 -12.28 -12.71
N THR A 25 -19.96 -13.17 -13.71
CA THR A 25 -19.45 -14.55 -13.56
C THR A 25 -17.94 -14.63 -13.26
N THR A 26 -17.22 -13.51 -13.40
CA THR A 26 -15.82 -13.33 -13.01
C THR A 26 -15.66 -12.26 -11.93
N GLY A 27 -16.77 -11.88 -11.28
CA GLY A 27 -16.80 -10.79 -10.32
C GLY A 27 -16.19 -11.11 -8.95
N GLY A 28 -15.86 -12.36 -8.67
CA GLY A 28 -15.10 -12.75 -7.48
C GLY A 28 -13.61 -12.68 -7.78
N LYS A 29 -12.84 -11.87 -7.06
CA LYS A 29 -11.41 -11.67 -7.33
C LYS A 29 -10.58 -11.71 -6.05
N TRP A 30 -9.45 -12.39 -6.11
CA TRP A 30 -8.45 -12.42 -5.05
C TRP A 30 -7.22 -11.66 -5.49
N TYR A 31 -6.79 -10.73 -4.65
CA TYR A 31 -5.55 -10.00 -4.82
C TYR A 31 -4.64 -10.26 -3.63
N VAL A 32 -3.36 -10.45 -3.90
CA VAL A 32 -2.33 -10.43 -2.87
C VAL A 32 -1.27 -9.43 -3.29
N ASP A 33 -0.89 -8.56 -2.37
CA ASP A 33 0.11 -7.51 -2.60
C ASP A 33 -0.23 -6.63 -3.82
N GLY A 34 -1.51 -6.27 -3.95
CA GLY A 34 -2.03 -5.49 -5.07
C GLY A 34 -2.24 -6.26 -6.38
N VAL A 35 -1.75 -7.50 -6.50
CA VAL A 35 -1.78 -8.28 -7.75
C VAL A 35 -2.93 -9.29 -7.77
N LEU A 36 -3.67 -9.36 -8.88
CA LEU A 36 -4.73 -10.36 -9.07
C LEU A 36 -4.14 -11.78 -9.15
N VAL A 37 -4.43 -12.62 -8.17
CA VAL A 37 -3.95 -14.01 -8.11
C VAL A 37 -4.99 -15.04 -8.52
N ASN A 38 -6.28 -14.72 -8.40
CA ASN A 38 -7.35 -15.66 -8.75
C ASN A 38 -8.69 -14.95 -9.05
N THR A 39 -9.54 -15.61 -9.84
CA THR A 39 -10.93 -15.21 -10.08
C THR A 39 -11.87 -16.39 -9.84
N PHE A 40 -13.09 -16.10 -9.40
CA PHE A 40 -14.14 -17.10 -9.20
C PHE A 40 -15.50 -16.55 -9.57
N ASN A 41 -16.47 -17.45 -9.75
CA ASN A 41 -17.85 -17.09 -10.09
C ASN A 41 -18.73 -16.95 -8.84
N PRO A 42 -19.12 -15.73 -8.44
CA PRO A 42 -20.00 -15.51 -7.29
C PRO A 42 -21.50 -15.58 -7.63
N THR A 43 -21.90 -15.66 -8.90
CA THR A 43 -23.30 -15.47 -9.32
C THR A 43 -24.24 -16.57 -8.82
N GLY A 44 -23.70 -17.74 -8.45
CA GLY A 44 -24.47 -18.82 -7.83
C GLY A 44 -25.01 -18.51 -6.43
N ARG A 45 -24.61 -17.38 -5.82
CA ARG A 45 -25.09 -16.93 -4.50
C ARG A 45 -25.77 -15.57 -4.62
N GLN A 46 -27.08 -15.61 -4.90
CA GLN A 46 -27.92 -14.42 -5.00
C GLN A 46 -28.61 -14.08 -3.66
N GLY A 47 -29.19 -12.88 -3.56
CA GLY A 47 -29.92 -12.42 -2.38
C GLY A 47 -29.14 -11.46 -1.48
N SER A 48 -29.79 -11.02 -0.40
CA SER A 48 -29.25 -10.05 0.56
C SER A 48 -28.07 -10.61 1.37
N LEU A 49 -27.09 -9.76 1.63
CA LEU A 49 -25.97 -10.03 2.54
C LEU A 49 -26.30 -9.75 4.01
N SER A 50 -27.44 -9.08 4.27
CA SER A 50 -27.85 -8.69 5.61
C SER A 50 -28.08 -9.92 6.50
N ASN A 51 -27.45 -9.92 7.66
CA ASN A 51 -27.59 -10.95 8.66
C ASN A 51 -27.29 -10.38 10.06
N SER A 52 -27.74 -11.06 11.11
CA SER A 52 -27.56 -10.64 12.50
C SER A 52 -26.30 -11.21 13.16
N LYS A 53 -25.38 -11.82 12.40
CA LYS A 53 -24.15 -12.37 12.96
C LYS A 53 -23.15 -11.25 13.20
N ALA A 54 -22.42 -11.34 14.31
CA ALA A 54 -21.30 -10.45 14.57
C ALA A 54 -20.20 -10.63 13.51
N LEU A 55 -19.62 -9.51 13.06
CA LEU A 55 -18.37 -9.53 12.31
C LEU A 55 -17.26 -10.08 13.22
N ARG A 56 -16.48 -11.03 12.70
CA ARG A 56 -15.38 -11.66 13.43
C ARG A 56 -14.11 -11.54 12.60
N LEU A 57 -13.05 -11.08 13.24
CA LEU A 57 -11.71 -11.05 12.68
C LEU A 57 -10.87 -12.13 13.37
N GLY A 58 -9.91 -12.71 12.65
CA GLY A 58 -9.02 -13.74 13.20
C GLY A 58 -9.70 -15.04 13.61
N ARG A 59 -10.93 -15.30 13.14
CA ARG A 59 -11.69 -16.51 13.49
C ARG A 59 -12.80 -16.82 12.48
N ARG A 60 -12.97 -18.10 12.15
CA ARG A 60 -14.11 -18.59 11.34
C ARG A 60 -15.44 -18.53 12.09
N SER A 61 -16.52 -18.17 11.40
CA SER A 61 -17.85 -17.95 12.02
C SER A 61 -18.67 -19.22 12.28
N ASP A 62 -18.37 -20.31 11.56
CA ASP A 62 -19.11 -21.57 11.47
C ASP A 62 -18.62 -22.68 12.43
N SER A 63 -17.55 -22.44 13.21
CA SER A 63 -16.93 -23.41 14.12
C SER A 63 -16.83 -22.84 15.54
N ASN A 64 -17.26 -23.65 16.51
CA ASN A 64 -17.20 -23.30 17.93
C ASN A 64 -15.91 -23.76 18.62
N SER A 65 -15.05 -24.56 17.98
CA SER A 65 -13.96 -25.27 18.68
C SER A 65 -12.60 -25.29 17.98
N ALA A 66 -12.48 -24.84 16.73
CA ALA A 66 -11.18 -24.71 16.05
C ALA A 66 -11.29 -23.77 14.84
N GLY A 67 -10.33 -22.86 14.69
CA GLY A 67 -10.27 -21.95 13.54
C GLY A 67 -9.86 -20.51 13.87
N PHE A 68 -9.06 -20.31 14.91
CA PHE A 68 -8.39 -19.04 15.13
C PHE A 68 -7.31 -18.86 14.07
N PHE A 69 -7.17 -17.64 13.58
CA PHE A 69 -6.09 -17.24 12.70
C PHE A 69 -4.80 -17.21 13.53
N ASN A 70 -3.77 -17.89 13.03
CA ASN A 70 -2.44 -17.88 13.62
C ASN A 70 -1.55 -16.93 12.82
N GLY A 71 -1.62 -15.64 13.16
CA GLY A 71 -0.89 -14.57 12.51
C GLY A 71 -1.32 -13.21 13.06
N SER A 72 -0.71 -12.15 12.55
CA SER A 72 -1.06 -10.77 12.89
C SER A 72 -2.00 -10.18 11.84
N LEU A 73 -2.90 -9.29 12.26
CA LEU A 73 -3.79 -8.53 11.38
C LEU A 73 -3.55 -7.06 11.65
N ASP A 74 -3.50 -6.28 10.59
CA ASP A 74 -3.39 -4.83 10.66
C ASP A 74 -4.22 -4.18 9.54
N GLU A 75 -4.62 -2.92 9.74
CA GLU A 75 -5.31 -2.07 8.75
C GLU A 75 -6.51 -2.73 8.03
N VAL A 76 -7.41 -3.35 8.81
CA VAL A 76 -8.58 -4.06 8.27
C VAL A 76 -9.65 -3.08 7.74
N LYS A 77 -9.89 -3.13 6.42
CA LYS A 77 -10.85 -2.27 5.70
C LYS A 77 -12.02 -3.08 5.12
N LEU A 78 -13.21 -2.49 5.04
CA LEU A 78 -14.40 -3.07 4.42
C LEU A 78 -15.12 -2.01 3.57
N PHE A 79 -15.46 -2.39 2.34
CA PHE A 79 -16.11 -1.52 1.35
C PHE A 79 -17.50 -2.03 1.00
N ASP A 80 -18.40 -1.12 0.61
CA ASP A 80 -19.76 -1.42 0.17
C ASP A 80 -19.87 -1.73 -1.33
N SER A 81 -18.74 -1.64 -2.05
CA SER A 81 -18.63 -1.84 -3.49
C SER A 81 -17.41 -2.70 -3.84
N ALA A 82 -17.45 -3.32 -5.03
CA ALA A 82 -16.34 -4.10 -5.54
C ALA A 82 -15.27 -3.16 -6.12
N LEU A 83 -14.11 -3.09 -5.47
CA LEU A 83 -12.98 -2.28 -5.92
C LEU A 83 -12.45 -2.77 -7.28
N SER A 84 -12.03 -1.82 -8.10
CA SER A 84 -11.26 -2.04 -9.32
C SER A 84 -9.82 -2.47 -9.00
N ALA A 85 -9.13 -3.06 -9.98
CA ALA A 85 -7.74 -3.48 -9.81
C ALA A 85 -6.81 -2.31 -9.46
N SER A 86 -7.04 -1.13 -10.07
CA SER A 86 -6.27 0.09 -9.78
C SER A 86 -6.48 0.58 -8.35
N GLU A 87 -7.72 0.54 -7.84
CA GLU A 87 -8.00 0.96 -6.46
C GLU A 87 -7.33 0.01 -5.44
N VAL A 88 -7.38 -1.30 -5.69
CA VAL A 88 -6.67 -2.28 -4.84
C VAL A 88 -5.16 -2.02 -4.83
N GLN A 89 -4.58 -1.75 -5.99
CA GLN A 89 -3.16 -1.41 -6.10
C GLN A 89 -2.84 -0.11 -5.36
N SER A 90 -3.65 0.94 -5.49
CA SER A 90 -3.47 2.20 -4.77
C SER A 90 -3.52 2.01 -3.25
N ILE A 91 -4.44 1.20 -2.74
CA ILE A 91 -4.52 0.88 -1.31
C ILE A 91 -3.26 0.13 -0.84
N TYR A 92 -2.77 -0.84 -1.61
CA TYR A 92 -1.55 -1.58 -1.27
C TYR A 92 -0.33 -0.66 -1.16
N GLN A 93 -0.17 0.26 -2.13
CA GLN A 93 0.94 1.21 -2.08
C GLN A 93 0.79 2.18 -0.91
N ALA A 94 -0.41 2.68 -0.63
CA ALA A 94 -0.65 3.54 0.54
C ALA A 94 -0.34 2.84 1.87
N ASP A 95 -0.62 1.54 2.00
CA ASP A 95 -0.32 0.77 3.21
C ASP A 95 1.18 0.50 3.37
N LYS A 96 1.92 0.29 2.27
CA LYS A 96 3.41 0.25 2.31
C LYS A 96 4.02 1.55 2.83
N ILE A 97 3.39 2.67 2.48
CA ILE A 97 3.83 4.02 2.79
C ILE A 97 3.67 4.36 4.29
N LEU A 98 2.72 3.74 4.99
CA LEU A 98 2.44 4.01 6.42
C LEU A 98 3.46 3.37 7.39
N ASN A 99 4.32 2.45 6.91
CA ASN A 99 5.45 1.91 7.68
C ASN A 99 6.72 2.79 7.65
N GLY A 100 6.60 4.07 7.24
CA GLY A 100 7.69 5.05 7.26
C GLY A 100 7.85 5.81 8.58
N GLY A 101 6.86 5.75 9.48
CA GLY A 101 6.86 6.53 10.72
C GLY A 101 7.47 5.79 11.91
N ASN A 102 8.81 5.71 11.96
CA ASN A 102 9.64 5.94 13.16
C ASN A 102 11.03 5.29 13.04
N SER A 103 12.01 6.17 12.83
CA SER A 103 13.44 6.02 13.16
C SER A 103 14.28 5.11 12.27
N TYR A 104 14.87 5.72 11.23
CA TYR A 104 16.00 5.24 10.42
C TYR A 104 15.67 4.16 9.38
N ASN A 105 14.92 4.52 8.32
CA ASN A 105 14.69 3.59 7.22
C ASN A 105 15.77 3.70 6.13
N LEU A 106 16.66 2.71 6.10
CA LEU A 106 17.47 2.36 4.93
C LEU A 106 16.60 1.44 4.05
N LEU A 107 16.01 1.94 2.96
CA LEU A 107 15.20 1.10 2.07
C LEU A 107 15.78 1.05 0.65
N ASN A 108 16.15 -0.18 0.28
CA ASN A 108 16.72 -0.58 -1.00
C ASN A 108 15.59 -0.84 -2.00
N SER A 109 15.50 -0.04 -3.07
CA SER A 109 14.53 -0.26 -4.16
C SER A 109 14.91 -1.48 -5.00
N ASN A 110 13.98 -2.40 -5.23
CA ASN A 110 14.13 -3.46 -6.23
C ASN A 110 12.95 -3.46 -7.21
N SER A 111 13.12 -2.62 -8.25
CA SER A 111 12.50 -2.69 -9.58
C SER A 111 10.97 -2.80 -9.64
N SER A 112 10.27 -1.68 -9.42
CA SER A 112 9.16 -1.20 -10.27
C SER A 112 8.49 0.02 -9.60
N SER A 113 8.70 1.24 -10.11
CA SER A 113 8.02 2.49 -9.72
C SER A 113 7.62 2.59 -8.23
N ASP A 114 8.59 2.93 -7.38
CA ASP A 114 8.41 3.11 -5.93
C ASP A 114 8.15 4.59 -5.58
N SER A 115 7.22 4.84 -4.65
CA SER A 115 6.97 6.16 -4.06
C SER A 115 7.46 6.23 -2.62
N PHE A 116 8.45 7.08 -2.32
CA PHE A 116 8.97 7.29 -0.97
C PHE A 116 8.25 8.46 -0.29
N LEU A 117 7.51 8.27 0.81
CA LEU A 117 6.90 9.41 1.52
C LEU A 117 7.72 9.84 2.72
N THR A 118 8.03 11.13 2.77
CA THR A 118 8.54 11.79 3.98
C THR A 118 7.38 12.30 4.82
N ALA A 119 7.48 12.16 6.15
CA ALA A 119 6.52 12.73 7.08
C ALA A 119 7.05 14.05 7.66
N GLN A 120 6.15 14.96 8.06
CA GLN A 120 6.53 16.06 8.94
C GLN A 120 6.82 15.49 10.34
N ASP A 121 8.08 15.15 10.62
CA ASP A 121 8.54 14.92 11.98
C ASP A 121 9.74 15.83 12.30
N GLN A 122 9.94 16.11 13.59
CA GLN A 122 10.99 16.97 14.14
C GLN A 122 12.41 16.35 13.99
N ILE A 123 12.51 15.15 13.39
CA ILE A 123 13.74 14.40 13.18
C ILE A 123 13.81 14.01 11.69
N PHE A 124 14.85 14.47 10.99
CA PHE A 124 15.02 14.31 9.55
C PHE A 124 15.01 12.85 9.09
N ASP A 125 14.33 12.57 7.97
CA ASP A 125 14.47 11.31 7.24
C ASP A 125 15.80 11.29 6.45
N THR A 126 16.42 10.12 6.33
CA THR A 126 17.64 9.91 5.51
C THR A 126 17.32 8.98 4.35
N ILE A 127 17.51 9.47 3.12
CA ILE A 127 17.33 8.67 1.90
C ILE A 127 18.72 8.34 1.36
N ASN A 128 19.06 7.06 1.29
CA ASN A 128 20.41 6.61 0.95
C ASN A 128 20.51 5.70 -0.28
N SER A 129 19.38 5.19 -0.79
CA SER A 129 19.33 4.26 -1.92
C SER A 129 18.10 4.48 -2.81
N PHE A 130 17.98 5.68 -3.38
CA PHE A 130 16.98 6.02 -4.40
C PHE A 130 17.58 5.86 -5.80
N SER A 131 17.00 5.00 -6.62
CA SER A 131 17.31 4.89 -8.05
C SER A 131 16.24 5.63 -8.86
N LEU A 132 16.65 6.30 -9.95
CA LEU A 132 15.72 6.95 -10.89
C LEU A 132 15.18 5.99 -11.96
N GLU A 133 15.44 4.69 -11.83
CA GLU A 133 14.93 3.69 -12.76
C GLU A 133 13.39 3.64 -12.71
N GLU A 134 12.77 3.82 -13.87
CA GLU A 134 11.34 3.60 -14.16
C GLU A 134 10.33 4.21 -13.19
N GLY A 135 10.25 5.55 -13.14
CA GLY A 135 9.06 6.25 -12.62
C GLY A 135 8.96 6.34 -11.09
N ASN A 136 10.07 6.13 -10.38
CA ASN A 136 10.14 6.35 -8.93
C ASN A 136 9.89 7.82 -8.57
N GLN A 137 9.14 8.06 -7.49
CA GLN A 137 8.75 9.39 -7.03
C GLN A 137 9.01 9.56 -5.53
N ILE A 138 9.18 10.80 -5.08
CA ILE A 138 9.29 11.16 -3.68
C ILE A 138 8.03 11.94 -3.29
N GLY A 139 7.22 11.34 -2.43
CA GLY A 139 5.98 11.87 -1.90
C GLY A 139 6.13 12.60 -0.57
N LEU A 140 5.14 13.42 -0.22
CA LEU A 140 4.97 13.97 1.13
C LEU A 140 3.69 13.42 1.76
N ALA A 141 3.74 12.95 3.01
CA ALA A 141 2.54 12.48 3.71
C ALA A 141 1.76 13.64 4.37
N GLY A 142 0.42 13.60 4.29
CA GLY A 142 -0.47 14.41 5.12
C GLY A 142 -1.26 15.50 4.40
N SER A 143 -2.06 16.24 5.18
CA SER A 143 -2.95 17.34 4.74
C SER A 143 -2.17 18.63 4.42
N LEU A 144 -1.01 18.51 3.76
CA LEU A 144 -0.13 19.61 3.41
C LEU A 144 -0.84 20.54 2.42
N GLY A 145 -1.18 21.74 2.86
CA GLY A 145 -1.80 22.78 2.04
C GLY A 145 -0.83 23.29 0.97
N PHE A 146 -1.36 23.56 -0.23
CA PHE A 146 -0.68 23.95 -1.46
C PHE A 146 0.65 24.71 -1.30
N GLY A 147 1.75 23.96 -1.37
CA GLY A 147 3.11 24.43 -1.60
C GLY A 147 3.89 23.33 -2.31
N GLU A 148 4.76 23.67 -3.25
CA GLU A 148 5.55 22.66 -3.98
C GLU A 148 6.78 22.27 -3.15
N PRO A 149 7.09 20.96 -3.00
CA PRO A 149 8.39 20.54 -2.47
C PRO A 149 9.53 21.10 -3.32
N ALA A 150 10.59 21.54 -2.66
CA ALA A 150 11.79 22.06 -3.30
C ALA A 150 13.00 21.18 -2.97
N LEU A 151 13.83 20.94 -3.98
CA LEU A 151 15.17 20.38 -3.79
C LEU A 151 16.16 21.53 -3.70
N SER A 152 16.96 21.57 -2.65
CA SER A 152 18.12 22.45 -2.57
C SER A 152 19.30 21.67 -2.00
N GLU A 153 20.41 21.68 -2.74
CA GLU A 153 21.59 20.87 -2.46
C GLU A 153 21.22 19.38 -2.38
N ASN A 154 21.30 18.79 -1.19
CA ASN A 154 20.97 17.40 -0.91
C ASN A 154 19.78 17.29 0.05
N GLN A 155 18.94 18.33 0.16
CA GLN A 155 17.81 18.33 1.07
C GLN A 155 16.50 18.62 0.36
N ILE A 156 15.46 17.93 0.84
CA ILE A 156 14.07 18.12 0.41
C ILE A 156 13.40 19.07 1.40
N TYR A 157 12.82 20.14 0.89
CA TYR A 157 12.18 21.17 1.68
C TYR A 157 10.70 21.30 1.36
N PHE A 158 9.94 21.72 2.37
CA PHE A 158 8.59 22.25 2.20
C PHE A 158 8.49 23.61 2.91
N GLY A 159 8.30 24.67 2.13
CA GLY A 159 8.43 26.03 2.65
C GLY A 159 9.86 26.27 3.18
N SER A 160 9.99 26.52 4.49
CA SER A 160 11.29 26.69 5.18
C SER A 160 11.72 25.47 6.00
N GLU A 161 10.92 24.40 6.01
CA GLU A 161 11.22 23.19 6.78
C GLU A 161 11.96 22.19 5.89
N SER A 162 13.04 21.62 6.42
CA SER A 162 13.77 20.53 5.78
C SER A 162 13.18 19.20 6.26
N LEU A 163 12.77 18.37 5.31
CA LEU A 163 12.05 17.12 5.55
C LEU A 163 12.97 15.90 5.49
N ALA A 164 13.92 15.91 4.56
CA ALA A 164 14.83 14.78 4.37
C ALA A 164 16.19 15.19 3.83
N ASN A 165 17.21 14.40 4.17
CA ASN A 165 18.56 14.51 3.64
C ASN A 165 18.86 13.34 2.68
N LEU A 166 19.36 13.68 1.50
CA LEU A 166 19.78 12.77 0.44
C LEU A 166 21.27 12.49 0.60
N THR A 167 21.61 11.27 1.00
CA THR A 167 23.00 10.88 1.27
C THR A 167 23.42 9.75 0.37
N GLY A 168 24.63 9.79 -0.21
CA GLY A 168 25.08 8.72 -1.11
C GLY A 168 24.30 8.61 -2.44
N LEU A 169 23.54 9.65 -2.81
CA LEU A 169 22.77 9.75 -4.03
C LEU A 169 23.34 10.83 -4.96
N ASP A 170 23.25 10.61 -6.27
CA ASP A 170 23.51 11.65 -7.27
C ASP A 170 22.27 12.53 -7.44
N THR A 171 22.23 13.63 -6.69
CA THR A 171 21.11 14.58 -6.68
C THR A 171 21.06 15.47 -7.92
N THR A 172 22.10 15.46 -8.78
CA THR A 172 22.16 16.31 -9.98
C THR A 172 21.15 15.94 -11.05
N THR A 173 20.61 14.72 -10.96
CA THR A 173 19.64 14.15 -11.89
C THR A 173 18.19 14.30 -11.40
N LEU A 174 17.99 14.77 -10.17
CA LEU A 174 16.67 15.01 -9.61
C LEU A 174 16.08 16.32 -10.14
N ALA A 175 14.81 16.26 -10.53
CA ALA A 175 14.02 17.39 -11.00
C ALA A 175 12.71 17.48 -10.22
N HIS A 176 12.03 18.62 -10.33
CA HIS A 176 10.72 18.84 -9.71
C HIS A 176 9.70 17.74 -10.05
N SER A 177 9.78 17.15 -11.25
CA SER A 177 8.91 16.04 -11.68
C SER A 177 9.10 14.74 -10.90
N ASN A 178 10.17 14.61 -10.12
CA ASN A 178 10.42 13.46 -9.26
C ASN A 178 9.70 13.58 -7.91
N PHE A 179 9.13 14.75 -7.59
CA PHE A 179 8.40 14.98 -6.37
C PHE A 179 6.90 14.98 -6.65
N VAL A 180 6.13 14.37 -5.75
CA VAL A 180 4.66 14.34 -5.84
C VAL A 180 4.04 14.69 -4.51
N ILE A 181 2.89 15.36 -4.56
CA ILE A 181 2.00 15.48 -3.42
C ILE A 181 0.85 14.53 -3.72
N PRO A 182 0.71 13.41 -2.98
CA PRO A 182 -0.45 12.57 -3.12
C PRO A 182 -1.69 13.41 -2.83
N ASN A 183 -2.62 13.48 -3.78
CA ASN A 183 -3.87 14.21 -3.58
C ASN A 183 -4.59 13.59 -2.36
N PRO A 184 -4.93 14.37 -1.32
CA PRO A 184 -5.71 13.83 -0.21
C PRO A 184 -7.06 13.34 -0.76
N ALA A 185 -7.31 12.04 -0.58
CA ALA A 185 -8.60 11.42 -0.87
C ALA A 185 -9.66 11.90 0.12
#